data_AF-A0A434VKK8-F1
#
_entry.id   AF-A0A434VKK8-F1
#
_cell.length_a   1.000
_cell.length_b   1.000
_cell.length_c   1.000
_cell.angle_alpha   90.00
_cell.angle_beta   90.00
_cell.angle_gamma   90.00
#
_symmetry.space_group_name_H-M   'P 1'
#
loop_
_entity.id
_entity.type
_entity.pdbx_description
1 polymer ?
#
loop_
_entity_poly.entity_id
_entity_poly.type
_entity_poly.pdbx_seq_one_letter_code
_entity_poly.pdbx_strand_id
1 'polypeptide(L)'
;MIAKLVLQTFVWFGVMGALMFGSAGTLHWAAAWVYIVVMVGLSLTMGVALARRDPGLMNERLRLPIQKTQSAADKILLSILLLGIFGWLALMGLDVRFGWSAVPVWVQAIGALVLLVGIWICYLTMLENSFAAPVVKIQDERGQRVITTGPYSYVRHPMYAGAILYFAGTALLLGSWWGLASVLVFIVLLAIRTFIEEKALRAGLRGYDDYA
;
A
#
# COMPACT_ATOMS: atom_id res chain seq x y z
N MET A 1 -8.65 6.49 18.67
CA MET A 1 -8.29 6.38 17.23
C MET A 1 -6.93 7.00 16.92
N ILE A 2 -6.72 8.31 17.13
CA ILE A 2 -5.45 8.99 16.75
C ILE A 2 -4.22 8.37 17.45
N ALA A 3 -4.28 8.10 18.77
CA ALA A 3 -3.18 7.42 19.47
C ALA A 3 -2.85 6.04 18.87
N LYS A 4 -3.87 5.30 18.41
CA LYS A 4 -3.68 4.00 17.74
C LYS A 4 -3.01 4.18 16.36
N LEU A 5 -3.41 5.19 15.59
CA LEU A 5 -2.76 5.53 14.32
C LEU A 5 -1.28 5.87 14.52
N VAL A 6 -0.97 6.72 15.51
CA VAL A 6 0.41 7.10 15.85
C VAL A 6 1.22 5.87 16.22
N LEU A 7 0.72 5.06 17.16
CA LEU A 7 1.38 3.83 17.59
C LEU A 7 1.63 2.87 16.42
N GLN A 8 0.59 2.56 15.62
CA GLN A 8 0.73 1.67 14.47
C GLN A 8 1.69 2.22 13.42
N THR A 9 1.72 3.53 13.19
CA THR A 9 2.66 4.17 12.26
C THR A 9 4.11 3.92 12.70
N PHE A 10 4.43 4.22 13.96
CA PHE A 10 5.80 4.03 14.48
C PHE A 10 6.20 2.56 14.57
N VAL A 11 5.29 1.67 14.98
CA VAL A 11 5.57 0.22 14.99
C VAL A 11 5.82 -0.28 13.57
N TRP A 12 4.96 0.06 12.61
CA TRP A 12 5.07 -0.41 11.24
C TRP A 12 6.35 0.05 10.56
N PHE A 13 6.61 1.36 10.55
CA PHE A 13 7.82 1.91 9.93
C PHE A 13 9.09 1.61 10.74
N GLY A 14 8.97 1.39 12.06
CA GLY A 14 10.06 0.90 12.90
C GLY A 14 10.48 -0.52 12.52
N VAL A 15 9.52 -1.43 12.32
CA VAL A 15 9.79 -2.81 11.86
C VAL A 15 10.38 -2.81 10.45
N MET A 16 9.80 -2.03 9.53
CA MET A 16 10.35 -1.89 8.18
C MET A 16 11.77 -1.33 8.19
N GLY A 17 12.02 -0.28 8.98
CA GLY A 17 13.34 0.30 9.13
C GLY A 17 14.36 -0.69 9.72
N ALA A 18 14.00 -1.39 10.78
CA ALA A 18 14.84 -2.44 11.38
C ALA A 18 15.19 -3.54 10.36
N LEU A 19 14.22 -3.95 9.54
CA LEU A 19 14.44 -4.95 8.49
C LEU A 19 15.36 -4.42 7.39
N MET A 20 15.12 -3.20 6.91
CA MET A 20 15.91 -2.57 5.85
C MET A 20 17.36 -2.34 6.28
N PHE A 21 17.58 -1.72 7.43
CA PHE A 21 18.93 -1.48 7.95
C PHE A 21 19.62 -2.75 8.43
N GLY A 22 18.87 -3.70 9.02
CA GLY A 22 19.39 -5.00 9.44
C GLY A 22 19.86 -5.85 8.26
N SER A 23 19.11 -5.88 7.17
CA SER A 23 19.51 -6.57 5.93
C SER A 23 20.64 -5.86 5.21
N ALA A 24 20.65 -4.52 5.17
CA ALA A 24 21.73 -3.72 4.62
C ALA A 24 23.05 -3.83 5.41
N GLY A 25 22.98 -4.10 6.71
CA GLY A 25 24.15 -4.17 7.60
C GLY A 25 24.81 -2.81 7.84
N THR A 26 24.14 -1.70 7.49
CA THR A 26 24.65 -0.34 7.66
C THR A 26 23.50 0.63 7.92
N LEU A 27 23.76 1.68 8.71
CA LEU A 27 22.85 2.82 8.88
C LEU A 27 23.16 3.97 7.91
N HIS A 28 24.27 3.88 7.18
CA HIS A 28 24.71 4.87 6.20
C HIS A 28 23.99 4.70 4.85
N TRP A 29 22.65 4.68 4.90
CA TRP A 29 21.80 4.58 3.73
C TRP A 29 20.79 5.72 3.74
N ALA A 30 21.18 6.85 3.16
CA ALA A 30 20.40 8.09 3.18
C ALA A 30 18.99 7.91 2.59
N ALA A 31 18.86 7.15 1.50
CA ALA A 31 17.57 6.88 0.87
C ALA A 31 16.58 6.15 1.78
N ALA A 32 17.04 5.19 2.60
CA ALA A 32 16.19 4.52 3.58
C ALA A 32 15.69 5.47 4.67
N TRP A 33 16.55 6.38 5.16
CA TRP A 33 16.12 7.40 6.12
C TRP A 33 15.09 8.36 5.50
N VAL A 34 15.33 8.83 4.27
CA VAL A 34 14.37 9.66 3.53
C VAL A 34 13.05 8.94 3.39
N TYR A 35 13.06 7.67 2.96
CA TYR A 35 11.86 6.86 2.85
C TYR A 35 11.10 6.77 4.18
N ILE A 36 11.76 6.43 5.29
CA ILE A 36 11.11 6.32 6.60
C ILE A 36 10.51 7.66 7.04
N VAL A 37 11.26 8.76 6.94
CA VAL A 37 10.78 10.09 7.35
C VAL A 37 9.57 10.52 6.52
N VAL A 38 9.64 10.35 5.20
CA VAL A 38 8.53 10.68 4.28
C VAL A 38 7.33 9.79 4.59
N MET A 39 7.51 8.48 4.77
CA MET A 39 6.41 7.57 5.07
C MET A 39 5.73 7.88 6.42
N VAL A 40 6.50 8.14 7.47
CA VAL A 40 5.96 8.51 8.79
C VAL A 40 5.23 9.85 8.68
N GLY A 41 5.84 10.86 8.04
CA GLY A 41 5.23 12.18 7.86
C GLY A 41 3.91 12.12 7.08
N LEU A 42 3.87 11.38 5.98
CA LEU A 42 2.66 11.19 5.17
C LEU A 42 1.59 10.39 5.92
N SER A 43 1.97 9.29 6.59
CA SER A 43 1.04 8.48 7.38
C SER A 43 0.36 9.30 8.49
N LEU A 44 1.12 10.13 9.21
CA LEU A 44 0.57 10.99 10.25
C LEU A 44 -0.28 12.11 9.67
N THR A 45 0.19 12.83 8.65
CA THR A 45 -0.55 13.97 8.08
C THR A 45 -1.81 13.53 7.37
N MET A 46 -1.71 12.63 6.39
CA MET A 46 -2.85 12.10 5.65
C MET A 46 -3.77 11.27 6.53
N GLY A 47 -3.20 10.47 7.45
CA GLY A 47 -3.97 9.66 8.38
C GLY A 47 -4.76 10.51 9.38
N VAL A 48 -4.17 11.56 9.96
CA VAL A 48 -4.93 12.46 10.86
C VAL A 48 -5.98 13.25 10.08
N ALA A 49 -5.67 13.72 8.86
CA ALA A 49 -6.64 14.39 8.01
C ALA A 49 -7.84 13.47 7.68
N LEU A 50 -7.57 12.21 7.31
CA LEU A 50 -8.61 11.24 7.02
C LEU A 50 -9.39 10.83 8.27
N ALA A 51 -8.73 10.65 9.41
CA ALA A 51 -9.37 10.41 10.70
C ALA A 51 -10.38 11.50 11.08
N ARG A 52 -10.08 12.76 10.75
CA ARG A 52 -10.98 13.89 11.01
C ARG A 52 -12.14 13.95 10.02
N ARG A 53 -11.91 13.59 8.75
CA ARG A 53 -12.92 13.64 7.69
C ARG A 53 -13.85 12.43 7.66
N ASP A 54 -13.30 11.23 7.77
CA ASP A 54 -14.02 9.96 7.76
C ASP A 54 -13.46 9.01 8.83
N PRO A 55 -13.88 9.18 10.10
CA PRO A 55 -13.44 8.32 11.19
C PRO A 55 -13.88 6.86 11.01
N GLY A 56 -14.95 6.60 10.25
CA GLY A 56 -15.45 5.26 9.97
C GLY A 56 -14.50 4.48 9.07
N LEU A 57 -14.11 5.08 7.95
CA LEU A 57 -13.09 4.53 7.05
C LEU A 57 -11.74 4.33 7.77
N MET A 58 -11.31 5.32 8.56
CA MET A 58 -10.04 5.21 9.28
C MET A 58 -10.07 4.07 10.31
N ASN A 59 -11.15 3.93 11.08
CA ASN A 59 -11.27 2.82 12.02
C ASN A 59 -11.22 1.46 11.31
N GLU A 60 -11.81 1.36 10.12
CA GLU A 60 -11.74 0.15 9.30
C GLU A 60 -10.31 -0.12 8.80
N ARG A 61 -9.59 0.92 8.35
CA ARG A 61 -8.19 0.83 7.93
C ARG A 61 -7.21 0.46 9.04
N LEU A 62 -7.49 0.86 10.28
CA LEU A 62 -6.68 0.52 11.46
C LEU A 62 -6.99 -0.88 12.01
N ARG A 63 -7.96 -1.61 11.44
CA ARG A 63 -8.19 -3.03 11.77
C ARG A 63 -7.04 -3.87 11.23
N LEU A 64 -6.86 -5.04 11.84
CA LEU A 64 -5.80 -5.94 11.42
C LEU A 64 -6.04 -6.41 9.97
N PRO A 65 -4.97 -6.67 9.20
CA PRO A 65 -5.07 -7.11 7.81
C PRO A 65 -5.79 -8.45 7.63
N ILE A 66 -5.91 -9.26 8.70
CA ILE A 66 -6.62 -10.55 8.69
C ILE A 66 -7.90 -10.40 9.52
N GLN A 67 -9.05 -10.52 8.86
CA GLN A 67 -10.37 -10.36 9.50
C GLN A 67 -11.17 -11.67 9.42
N LYS A 68 -12.07 -11.92 10.38
CA LYS A 68 -12.88 -13.16 10.39
C LYS A 68 -13.78 -13.29 9.16
N THR A 69 -14.38 -12.18 8.73
CA THR A 69 -15.33 -12.08 7.60
C THR A 69 -14.68 -12.12 6.22
N GLN A 70 -13.36 -12.19 6.15
CA GLN A 70 -12.60 -12.21 4.90
C GLN A 70 -12.57 -13.62 4.29
N SER A 71 -12.68 -13.69 2.96
CA SER A 71 -12.56 -14.96 2.21
C SER A 71 -11.20 -15.62 2.44
N ALA A 72 -11.15 -16.95 2.41
CA ALA A 72 -9.89 -17.68 2.57
C ALA A 72 -8.86 -17.31 1.50
N ALA A 73 -9.31 -17.09 0.26
CA ALA A 73 -8.46 -16.66 -0.85
C ALA A 73 -7.81 -15.30 -0.60
N ASP A 74 -8.57 -14.29 -0.15
CA ASP A 74 -8.01 -12.96 0.16
C ASP A 74 -7.09 -13.01 1.39
N LYS A 75 -7.37 -13.86 2.40
CA LYS A 75 -6.46 -14.08 3.55
C LYS A 75 -5.11 -14.61 3.09
N ILE A 76 -5.12 -15.65 2.26
CA ILE A 76 -3.89 -16.28 1.74
C ILE A 76 -3.11 -15.26 0.91
N LEU A 77 -3.79 -14.57 -0.02
CA LEU A 77 -3.12 -13.57 -0.86
C LEU A 77 -2.57 -12.38 -0.06
N LEU A 78 -3.31 -11.86 0.93
CA LEU A 78 -2.77 -10.81 1.79
C LEU A 78 -1.58 -11.27 2.61
N SER A 79 -1.59 -12.52 3.08
CA SER A 79 -0.44 -13.09 3.79
C SER A 79 0.78 -13.19 2.87
N ILE A 80 0.59 -13.69 1.65
CA ILE A 80 1.65 -13.74 0.62
C ILE A 80 2.15 -12.34 0.27
N LEU A 81 1.23 -11.38 0.12
CA LEU A 81 1.57 -9.99 -0.19
C LEU A 81 2.40 -9.36 0.92
N LEU A 82 1.99 -9.52 2.18
CA LEU A 82 2.71 -8.99 3.34
C LEU A 82 4.09 -9.61 3.49
N LEU A 83 4.20 -10.93 3.39
CA LEU A 83 5.49 -11.62 3.39
C LEU A 83 6.36 -11.19 2.21
N GLY A 84 5.76 -11.01 1.03
CA GLY A 84 6.40 -10.48 -0.16
C GLY A 84 6.96 -9.08 0.08
N ILE A 85 6.20 -8.17 0.70
CA ILE A 85 6.67 -6.82 1.04
C ILE A 85 7.87 -6.86 1.98
N PHE A 86 7.82 -7.65 3.06
CA PHE A 86 8.96 -7.76 3.97
C PHE A 86 10.18 -8.39 3.28
N GLY A 87 10.00 -9.48 2.54
CA GLY A 87 11.06 -10.11 1.77
C GLY A 87 11.66 -9.17 0.72
N TRP A 88 10.83 -8.35 0.09
CA TRP A 88 11.24 -7.34 -0.88
C TRP A 88 12.02 -6.17 -0.27
N LEU A 89 11.62 -5.67 0.91
CA LEU A 89 12.40 -4.67 1.64
C LEU A 89 13.76 -5.23 2.08
N ALA A 90 13.78 -6.49 2.54
CA ALA A 90 15.02 -7.17 2.89
C ALA A 90 15.92 -7.37 1.66
N LEU A 91 15.34 -7.73 0.51
CA LEU A 91 16.07 -7.83 -0.75
C LEU A 91 16.74 -6.51 -1.13
N MET A 92 16.04 -5.38 -1.00
CA MET A 92 16.62 -4.07 -1.27
C MET A 92 17.73 -3.69 -0.27
N GLY A 93 17.60 -4.09 0.99
CA GLY A 93 18.71 -3.94 1.95
C GLY A 93 19.92 -4.81 1.57
N LEU A 94 19.71 -6.07 1.21
CA LEU A 94 20.78 -6.97 0.73
C LEU A 94 21.44 -6.43 -0.55
N ASP A 95 20.65 -5.83 -1.45
CA ASP A 95 21.16 -5.19 -2.66
C ASP A 95 22.16 -4.08 -2.32
N VAL A 96 21.87 -3.23 -1.33
CA VAL A 96 22.81 -2.23 -0.82
C VAL A 96 24.04 -2.88 -0.18
N ARG A 97 23.84 -3.93 0.63
CA ARG A 97 24.92 -4.63 1.33
C ARG A 97 25.95 -5.23 0.39
N PHE A 98 25.48 -5.85 -0.69
CA PHE A 98 26.32 -6.53 -1.68
C PHE A 98 26.65 -5.65 -2.89
N GLY A 99 26.03 -4.47 -3.00
CA GLY A 99 26.23 -3.53 -4.10
C GLY A 99 25.80 -4.07 -5.46
N TRP A 100 24.68 -4.82 -5.54
CA TRP A 100 24.24 -5.38 -6.82
C TRP A 100 23.70 -4.32 -7.78
N SER A 101 23.14 -3.23 -7.25
CA SER A 101 22.57 -2.12 -8.01
C SER A 101 23.36 -0.82 -7.87
N ALA A 102 23.53 -0.13 -9.00
CA ALA A 102 24.01 1.24 -9.05
C ALA A 102 22.93 2.14 -9.68
N VAL A 103 21.98 2.60 -8.87
CA VAL A 103 20.91 3.51 -9.32
C VAL A 103 21.35 4.96 -9.14
N PRO A 104 21.42 5.76 -10.22
CA PRO A 104 21.81 7.18 -10.12
C PRO A 104 20.86 7.99 -9.23
N VAL A 105 21.39 9.00 -8.53
CA VAL A 105 20.61 9.83 -7.59
C VAL A 105 19.41 10.52 -8.26
N TRP A 106 19.53 10.95 -9.52
CA TRP A 106 18.42 11.55 -10.25
C TRP A 106 17.27 10.54 -10.50
N VAL A 107 17.59 9.25 -10.69
CA VAL A 107 16.59 8.19 -10.79
C VAL A 107 15.92 7.95 -9.43
N GLN A 108 16.69 7.99 -8.33
CA GLN A 108 16.12 7.88 -6.98
C GLN A 108 15.17 9.05 -6.68
N ALA A 109 15.49 10.26 -7.13
CA ALA A 109 14.62 11.43 -7.01
C ALA A 109 13.32 11.27 -7.81
N ILE A 110 13.39 10.73 -9.04
CA ILE A 110 12.20 10.34 -9.81
C ILE A 110 11.40 9.28 -9.06
N GLY A 111 12.08 8.29 -8.45
CA GLY A 111 11.47 7.28 -7.59
C GLY A 111 10.67 7.89 -6.45
N ALA A 112 11.22 8.90 -5.75
CA ALA A 112 10.51 9.63 -4.72
C ALA A 112 9.25 10.32 -5.26
N LEU A 113 9.32 10.95 -6.44
CA LEU A 113 8.15 11.58 -7.06
C LEU A 113 7.08 10.55 -7.42
N VAL A 114 7.47 9.43 -8.03
CA VAL A 114 6.55 8.33 -8.38
C VAL A 114 5.89 7.75 -7.14
N LEU A 115 6.66 7.58 -6.05
CA LEU A 115 6.16 7.15 -4.75
C LEU A 115 5.10 8.12 -4.21
N LEU A 116 5.38 9.42 -4.22
CA LEU A 116 4.46 10.46 -3.77
C LEU A 116 3.16 10.49 -4.59
N VAL A 117 3.26 10.34 -5.91
CA VAL A 117 2.09 10.23 -6.80
C VAL A 117 1.26 8.98 -6.49
N GLY A 118 1.90 7.83 -6.29
CA GLY A 118 1.22 6.59 -5.90
C GLY A 118 0.45 6.73 -4.59
N ILE A 119 1.09 7.32 -3.56
CA ILE A 119 0.46 7.61 -2.27
C ILE A 119 -0.71 8.59 -2.44
N TRP A 120 -0.53 9.62 -3.25
CA TRP A 120 -1.58 10.61 -3.52
C TRP A 120 -2.82 9.99 -4.17
N ILE A 121 -2.64 9.11 -5.15
CA ILE A 121 -3.76 8.37 -5.79
C ILE A 121 -4.48 7.50 -4.77
N CYS A 122 -3.75 6.77 -3.93
CA CYS A 122 -4.32 5.98 -2.83
C CYS A 122 -5.12 6.87 -1.87
N TYR A 123 -4.58 8.04 -1.51
CA TYR A 123 -5.23 8.98 -0.62
C TYR A 123 -6.52 9.57 -1.23
N LEU A 124 -6.49 10.01 -2.49
CA LEU A 124 -7.68 10.48 -3.21
C LEU A 124 -8.76 9.39 -3.28
N THR A 125 -8.36 8.14 -3.52
CA THR A 125 -9.28 7.02 -3.53
C THR A 125 -9.95 6.84 -2.16
N MET A 126 -9.20 6.99 -1.06
CA MET A 126 -9.75 6.92 0.30
C MET A 126 -10.66 8.10 0.63
N LEU A 127 -10.39 9.29 0.09
CA LEU A 127 -11.28 10.45 0.26
C LEU A 127 -12.61 10.29 -0.45
N GLU A 128 -12.61 9.57 -1.58
CA GLU A 128 -13.81 9.33 -2.39
C GLU A 128 -14.61 8.11 -1.91
N ASN A 129 -13.92 7.08 -1.41
CA ASN A 129 -14.54 5.82 -1.02
C ASN A 129 -14.39 5.51 0.47
N SER A 130 -15.44 5.87 1.24
CA SER A 130 -15.61 5.53 2.66
C SER A 130 -15.61 4.03 2.99
N PHE A 131 -15.79 3.17 1.98
CA PHE A 131 -15.82 1.72 2.11
C PHE A 131 -14.50 1.06 1.73
N ALA A 132 -13.44 1.82 1.41
CA ALA A 132 -12.15 1.27 1.02
C ALA A 132 -11.45 0.57 2.19
N ALA A 133 -11.87 -0.66 2.52
CA ALA A 133 -11.28 -1.49 3.56
C ALA A 133 -9.94 -2.10 3.09
N PRO A 134 -9.04 -2.50 4.01
CA PRO A 134 -7.79 -3.16 3.64
C PRO A 134 -7.98 -4.61 3.16
N VAL A 135 -9.17 -5.18 3.36
CA VAL A 135 -9.55 -6.56 3.01
C VAL A 135 -10.75 -6.55 2.05
N VAL A 136 -10.85 -7.59 1.21
CA VAL A 136 -12.01 -7.78 0.33
C VAL A 136 -13.20 -8.22 1.19
N LYS A 137 -14.13 -7.30 1.39
CA LYS A 137 -15.40 -7.57 2.08
C LYS A 137 -16.48 -6.57 1.63
N ILE A 138 -17.72 -7.03 1.75
CA ILE A 138 -18.89 -6.17 1.60
C ILE A 138 -19.30 -5.70 3.00
N GLN A 139 -19.52 -4.40 3.14
CA GLN A 139 -19.89 -3.72 4.39
C GLN A 139 -21.36 -3.35 4.35
N ASP A 140 -22.24 -4.36 4.29
CA ASP A 140 -23.69 -4.17 4.29
C ASP A 140 -24.14 -3.40 5.54
N GLU A 141 -23.48 -3.63 6.68
CA GLU A 141 -23.73 -2.94 7.94
C GLU A 141 -23.46 -1.43 7.88
N ARG A 142 -22.68 -0.97 6.89
CA ARG A 142 -22.41 0.45 6.63
C ARG A 142 -23.19 0.99 5.42
N GLY A 143 -24.06 0.18 4.81
CA GLY A 143 -24.79 0.55 3.60
C GLY A 143 -23.86 0.78 2.41
N GLN A 144 -22.90 -0.14 2.19
CA GLN A 144 -21.96 -0.05 1.08
C GLN A 144 -22.70 0.12 -0.26
N ARG A 145 -22.24 1.11 -1.04
CA ARG A 145 -22.71 1.39 -2.40
C ARG A 145 -21.54 1.41 -3.37
N VAL A 146 -21.83 1.22 -4.65
CA VAL A 146 -20.84 1.37 -5.72
C VAL A 146 -20.42 2.83 -5.81
N ILE A 147 -19.11 3.06 -5.89
CA ILE A 147 -18.53 4.39 -6.07
C ILE A 147 -18.02 4.47 -7.51
N THR A 148 -18.55 5.42 -8.28
CA THR A 148 -18.23 5.60 -9.72
C THR A 148 -17.60 6.97 -10.01
N THR A 149 -17.36 7.77 -8.98
CA THR A 149 -16.87 9.15 -9.06
C THR A 149 -15.40 9.25 -8.64
N GLY A 150 -14.79 10.42 -8.90
CA GLY A 150 -13.39 10.66 -8.58
C GLY A 150 -12.45 9.69 -9.32
N PRO A 151 -11.44 9.08 -8.65
CA PRO A 151 -10.54 8.12 -9.31
C PRO A 151 -11.24 6.91 -9.93
N TYR A 152 -12.41 6.52 -9.40
CA TYR A 152 -13.20 5.40 -9.92
C TYR A 152 -13.82 5.67 -11.30
N SER A 153 -13.96 6.93 -11.73
CA SER A 153 -14.45 7.22 -13.09
C SER A 153 -13.42 6.91 -14.18
N TYR A 154 -12.14 6.74 -13.82
CA TYR A 154 -11.05 6.48 -14.77
C TYR A 154 -10.63 5.01 -14.81
N VAL A 155 -10.61 4.35 -13.65
CA VAL A 155 -10.20 2.96 -13.50
C VAL A 155 -10.94 2.33 -12.33
N ARG A 156 -11.28 1.05 -12.44
CA ARG A 156 -12.06 0.34 -11.40
C ARG A 156 -11.32 0.14 -10.08
N HIS A 157 -10.00 0.01 -10.15
CA HIS A 157 -9.13 -0.26 -8.99
C HIS A 157 -8.02 0.79 -8.84
N PRO A 158 -8.39 2.07 -8.60
CA PRO A 158 -7.44 3.18 -8.58
C PRO A 158 -6.40 3.04 -7.45
N MET A 159 -6.78 2.42 -6.33
CA MET A 159 -5.85 2.16 -5.24
C MET A 159 -4.79 1.11 -5.60
N TYR A 160 -5.12 0.11 -6.42
CA TYR A 160 -4.12 -0.86 -6.88
C TYR A 160 -3.18 -0.25 -7.91
N ALA A 161 -3.69 0.63 -8.78
CA ALA A 161 -2.83 1.44 -9.65
C ALA A 161 -1.87 2.32 -8.84
N GLY A 162 -2.37 3.01 -7.81
CA GLY A 162 -1.54 3.77 -6.86
C GLY A 162 -0.53 2.90 -6.09
N ALA A 163 -0.90 1.69 -5.70
CA ALA A 163 -0.02 0.75 -5.00
C ALA A 163 1.13 0.25 -5.89
N ILE A 164 0.90 0.03 -7.19
CA ILE A 164 1.98 -0.34 -8.12
C ILE A 164 3.00 0.80 -8.25
N LEU A 165 2.53 2.05 -8.36
CA LEU A 165 3.41 3.23 -8.36
C LEU A 165 4.15 3.38 -7.03
N TYR A 166 3.49 3.10 -5.91
CA TYR A 166 4.12 3.06 -4.59
C TYR A 166 5.28 2.05 -4.56
N PHE A 167 5.08 0.82 -5.04
CA PHE A 167 6.13 -0.19 -5.05
C PHE A 167 7.29 0.19 -5.98
N ALA A 168 6.99 0.63 -7.20
CA ALA A 168 8.01 1.07 -8.15
C ALA A 168 8.80 2.28 -7.64
N GLY A 169 8.11 3.29 -7.14
CA GLY A 169 8.72 4.49 -6.58
C GLY A 169 9.59 4.20 -5.36
N THR A 170 9.14 3.30 -4.48
CA THR A 170 9.94 2.85 -3.34
C THR A 170 11.22 2.13 -3.78
N ALA A 171 11.14 1.20 -4.75
CA ALA A 171 12.33 0.51 -5.26
C ALA A 171 13.36 1.48 -5.85
N LEU A 172 12.88 2.42 -6.67
CA LEU A 172 13.73 3.43 -7.30
C LEU A 172 14.34 4.37 -6.26
N LEU A 173 13.56 4.87 -5.30
CA LEU A 173 14.03 5.71 -4.21
C LEU A 173 15.12 5.00 -3.40
N LEU A 174 14.88 3.75 -3.04
CA LEU A 174 15.83 2.93 -2.29
C LEU A 174 17.06 2.50 -3.10
N GLY A 175 17.06 2.76 -4.41
CA GLY A 175 18.21 2.54 -5.28
C GLY A 175 18.42 1.09 -5.67
N SER A 176 17.34 0.32 -5.85
CA SER A 176 17.40 -1.12 -6.14
C SER A 176 16.71 -1.51 -7.44
N TRP A 177 17.49 -1.97 -8.43
CA TRP A 177 16.94 -2.54 -9.68
C TRP A 177 16.27 -3.90 -9.44
N TRP A 178 16.79 -4.70 -8.51
CA TRP A 178 16.17 -5.96 -8.09
C TRP A 178 14.84 -5.74 -7.37
N GLY A 179 14.77 -4.68 -6.55
CA GLY A 179 13.53 -4.18 -5.99
C GLY A 179 12.54 -3.82 -7.08
N LEU A 180 12.97 -3.10 -8.12
CA LEU A 180 12.09 -2.69 -9.21
C LEU A 180 11.61 -3.89 -10.03
N ALA A 181 12.49 -4.84 -10.36
CA ALA A 181 12.13 -6.06 -11.07
C ALA A 181 11.08 -6.88 -10.31
N SER A 182 11.19 -6.93 -8.98
CA SER A 182 10.23 -7.61 -8.10
C SER A 182 8.83 -7.00 -8.12
N VAL A 183 8.67 -5.76 -8.60
CA VAL A 183 7.34 -5.12 -8.77
C VAL A 183 6.44 -5.92 -9.71
N LEU A 184 7.00 -6.65 -10.68
CA LEU A 184 6.23 -7.54 -11.55
C LEU A 184 5.46 -8.60 -10.75
N VAL A 185 6.05 -9.12 -9.66
CA VAL A 185 5.39 -10.08 -8.77
C VAL A 185 4.21 -9.42 -8.07
N PHE A 186 4.37 -8.18 -7.57
CA PHE A 186 3.29 -7.43 -6.94
C PHE A 186 2.16 -7.09 -7.92
N ILE A 187 2.49 -6.78 -9.19
CA ILE A 187 1.49 -6.58 -10.24
C ILE A 187 0.64 -7.84 -10.43
N VAL A 188 1.28 -9.02 -10.54
CA VAL A 188 0.57 -10.30 -10.68
C VAL A 188 -0.30 -10.59 -9.46
N LEU A 189 0.23 -10.42 -8.24
CA LEU A 189 -0.54 -10.63 -7.01
C LEU A 189 -1.75 -9.70 -6.90
N LEU A 190 -1.60 -8.42 -7.24
CA LEU A 190 -2.70 -7.45 -7.25
C LEU A 190 -3.70 -7.74 -8.38
N ALA A 191 -3.26 -8.23 -9.54
CA ALA A 191 -4.16 -8.65 -10.60
C ALA A 191 -5.03 -9.83 -10.16
N ILE A 192 -4.45 -10.85 -9.54
CA ILE A 192 -5.19 -11.98 -8.96
C ILE A 192 -6.19 -11.48 -7.90
N ARG A 193 -5.74 -10.59 -7.01
CA ARG A 193 -6.59 -10.00 -5.98
C ARG A 193 -7.76 -9.21 -6.57
N THR A 194 -7.51 -8.49 -7.66
CA THR A 194 -8.54 -7.75 -8.42
C THR A 194 -9.65 -8.68 -8.90
N PHE A 195 -9.32 -9.85 -9.47
CA PHE A 195 -10.34 -10.81 -9.89
C PHE A 195 -11.17 -11.36 -8.72
N ILE A 196 -10.54 -11.60 -7.56
CA ILE A 196 -11.25 -12.07 -6.36
C ILE A 196 -12.19 -10.99 -5.84
N GLU A 197 -11.73 -9.74 -5.83
CA GLU A 197 -12.54 -8.59 -5.43
C GLU A 197 -13.71 -8.35 -6.37
N GLU A 198 -13.48 -8.34 -7.69
CA GLU A 198 -14.55 -8.18 -8.66
C GLU A 198 -15.58 -9.31 -8.58
N LYS A 199 -15.14 -10.55 -8.39
CA LYS A 199 -16.06 -11.68 -8.17
C LYS A 199 -16.91 -11.50 -6.91
N ALA A 200 -16.31 -11.02 -5.82
CA ALA A 200 -17.03 -10.76 -4.57
C ALA A 200 -18.04 -9.61 -4.75
N LEU A 201 -17.63 -8.52 -5.40
CA LEU A 201 -18.47 -7.34 -5.62
C LEU A 201 -19.63 -7.65 -6.57
N ARG A 202 -19.41 -8.35 -7.68
CA ARG A 202 -20.51 -8.78 -8.57
C ARG A 202 -21.51 -9.71 -7.86
N ALA A 203 -21.02 -10.58 -6.97
CA ALA A 203 -21.87 -11.53 -6.27
C ALA A 203 -22.73 -10.92 -5.16
N GLY A 204 -22.28 -9.82 -4.53
CA GLY A 204 -22.96 -9.30 -3.33
C GLY A 204 -23.25 -7.80 -3.31
N LEU A 205 -22.66 -6.99 -4.19
CA LEU A 205 -22.87 -5.54 -4.22
C LEU A 205 -23.84 -5.16 -5.34
N ARG A 206 -25.05 -4.74 -4.96
CA ARG A 206 -26.08 -4.31 -5.90
C ARG A 206 -25.60 -3.14 -6.77
N GLY A 207 -25.85 -3.22 -8.07
CA GLY A 207 -25.48 -2.20 -9.06
C GLY A 207 -24.02 -2.23 -9.50
N TYR A 208 -23.21 -3.20 -9.04
CA TYR A 208 -21.80 -3.28 -9.45
C TYR A 208 -21.63 -3.72 -10.90
N ASP A 209 -22.53 -4.58 -11.42
CA ASP A 209 -22.47 -5.02 -12.82
C ASP A 209 -22.69 -3.88 -13.82
N ASP A 210 -23.49 -2.87 -13.48
CA ASP A 210 -23.72 -1.68 -14.33
C ASP A 210 -22.48 -0.79 -14.45
N TYR A 211 -21.56 -0.90 -13.50
CA TYR A 211 -20.31 -0.14 -13.46
C TYR A 211 -19.13 -0.90 -14.11
N ALA A 212 -19.21 -2.22 -14.22
CA ALA A 212 -18.06 -3.10 -14.42
C ALA A 212 -17.84 -3.59 -15.86
#